data_AF-A0AA39JT34-F1
#
_entry.id   AF-A0AA39JT34-F1
#
_cell.length_a   1.000
_cell.length_b   1.000
_cell.length_c   1.000
_cell.angle_alpha   90.00
_cell.angle_beta   90.00
_cell.angle_gamma   90.00
#
_symmetry.space_group_name_H-M   'P 1'
#
loop_
_entity.id
_entity.type
_entity.pdbx_description
1 polymer ?
#
loop_
_entity_poly.entity_id
_entity_poly.type
_entity_poly.pdbx_seq_one_letter_code
_entity_poly.pdbx_strand_id
1 'polypeptide(L)'
;MCQSTSDEEWDNLWVAGLGNSTVVLAYEDDDGTGYGEGLLTLHNTGTPKEYPNIAMMHPSEEKDTIMEKDQLLGLGGYALKLPAEFSTELFFKLPRGLRPQHCRDGTRYYNVAPPYVLNSSSPQFINLVQLRPHKSTLVLYTRGVDTIVNGNATISRRVKKLDKPDPATVVGQLVGSQVDETFI
;
A
#
# COMPACT_ATOMS: atom_id res chain seq x y z
N MET A 1 -4.50 0.26 5.23
CA MET A 1 -5.08 1.09 6.31
C MET A 1 -3.94 1.89 6.89
N CYS A 2 -4.07 3.21 6.94
CA CYS A 2 -3.06 4.10 7.50
C CYS A 2 -3.66 4.77 8.75
N GLN A 3 -2.87 4.89 9.81
CA GLN A 3 -3.24 5.61 11.03
C GLN A 3 -2.16 6.64 11.34
N SER A 4 -2.59 7.81 11.85
CA SER A 4 -1.72 8.86 12.34
C SER A 4 -2.17 9.32 13.73
N THR A 5 -1.22 9.52 14.64
CA THR A 5 -1.46 10.08 15.97
C THR A 5 -0.51 11.25 16.23
N SER A 6 -1.03 12.34 16.82
CA SER A 6 -0.27 13.53 17.23
C SER A 6 -0.24 13.66 18.74
N ASP A 7 0.90 14.09 19.29
CA ASP A 7 1.03 14.45 20.72
C ASP A 7 0.35 15.81 21.01
N GLU A 8 0.10 16.16 22.28
CA GLU A 8 -0.64 17.38 22.70
C GLU A 8 -0.03 18.69 22.15
N GLU A 9 1.28 18.72 21.89
CA GLU A 9 2.01 19.87 21.31
C GLU A 9 2.10 19.82 19.77
N TRP A 10 1.55 18.78 19.12
CA TRP A 10 1.59 18.57 17.66
C TRP A 10 3.01 18.59 17.08
N ASP A 11 4.00 18.22 17.89
CA ASP A 11 5.42 18.22 17.49
C ASP A 11 5.87 16.90 16.89
N ASN A 12 5.10 15.85 17.11
CA ASN A 12 5.41 14.50 16.70
C ASN A 12 4.26 13.93 15.88
N LEU A 13 4.61 13.27 14.78
CA LEU A 13 3.69 12.51 13.96
C LEU A 13 4.20 11.07 13.84
N TRP A 14 3.35 10.13 14.23
CA TRP A 14 3.56 8.72 13.95
C TRP A 14 2.67 8.32 12.80
N VAL A 15 3.23 7.65 11.79
CA VAL A 15 2.47 7.10 10.67
C VAL A 15 2.72 5.61 10.62
N ALA A 16 1.67 4.82 10.60
CA ALA A 16 1.76 3.37 10.43
C ALA A 16 1.11 2.95 9.10
N GLY A 17 1.93 2.40 8.20
CA GLY A 17 1.48 1.90 6.91
C GLY A 17 1.21 0.39 6.93
N LEU A 18 0.05 -0.02 6.42
CA LEU A 18 -0.22 -1.42 6.10
C LEU A 18 -0.90 -1.52 4.74
N GLY A 19 -0.28 -2.26 3.82
CA GLY A 19 -0.73 -2.46 2.44
C GLY A 19 -0.18 -1.42 1.47
N ASN A 20 -1.01 -1.03 0.51
CA ASN A 20 -0.66 -0.17 -0.63
C ASN A 20 -1.38 1.19 -0.60
N SER A 21 -1.76 1.65 0.58
CA SER A 21 -2.17 3.04 0.79
C SER A 21 -0.94 3.89 1.07
N THR A 22 -1.00 5.16 0.70
CA THR A 22 0.12 6.10 0.81
C THR A 22 -0.27 7.25 1.72
N VAL A 23 0.71 7.75 2.45
CA VAL A 23 0.63 8.99 3.22
C VAL A 23 1.70 9.91 2.65
N VAL A 24 1.32 11.12 2.29
CA VAL A 24 2.20 12.12 1.70
C VAL A 24 2.21 13.35 2.59
N LEU A 25 3.40 13.88 2.82
CA LEU A 25 3.58 15.22 3.35
C LEU A 25 3.70 16.18 2.17
N ALA A 26 2.70 17.02 1.97
CA ALA A 26 2.72 18.08 0.97
C ALA A 26 3.11 19.40 1.65
N TYR A 27 3.93 20.22 1.02
CA TYR A 27 4.26 21.56 1.52
C TYR A 27 4.56 22.50 0.35
N GLU A 28 4.41 23.79 0.59
CA GLU A 28 4.72 24.86 -0.35
C GLU A 28 6.05 25.50 0.08
N ASP A 29 6.95 25.70 -0.87
CA ASP A 29 8.20 26.45 -0.67
C ASP A 29 7.96 27.97 -0.85
N ASP A 30 8.95 28.79 -0.51
CA ASP A 30 8.85 30.26 -0.53
C ASP A 30 8.53 30.83 -1.94
N ASP A 31 8.80 30.06 -2.99
CA ASP A 31 8.52 30.41 -4.39
C ASP A 31 7.10 30.01 -4.86
N GLY A 32 6.30 29.40 -3.99
CA GLY A 32 4.97 28.89 -4.30
C GLY A 32 4.97 27.51 -4.98
N THR A 33 6.13 26.86 -5.11
CA THR A 33 6.22 25.51 -5.67
C THR A 33 5.76 24.48 -4.64
N GLY A 34 4.77 23.67 -5.01
CA GLY A 34 4.29 22.56 -4.19
C GLY A 34 5.19 21.33 -4.29
N TYR A 35 5.60 20.79 -3.15
CA TYR A 35 6.38 19.56 -3.01
C TYR A 35 5.56 18.50 -2.27
N GLY A 36 5.86 17.23 -2.54
CA GLY A 36 5.20 16.10 -1.89
C GLY A 36 6.17 14.95 -1.67
N GLU A 37 6.26 14.48 -0.42
CA GLU A 37 7.12 13.36 -0.03
C GLU A 37 6.28 12.21 0.54
N GLY A 38 6.48 11.00 0.03
CA GLY A 38 5.86 9.79 0.58
C GLY A 38 6.46 9.41 1.93
N LEU A 39 5.62 9.27 2.94
CA LEU A 39 5.99 9.00 4.33
C LEU A 39 5.93 7.52 4.72
N LEU A 40 5.67 6.62 3.77
CA LEU A 40 5.50 5.19 4.04
C LEU A 40 6.17 4.36 2.97
N THR A 41 6.81 3.26 3.39
CA THR A 41 7.17 2.18 2.48
C THR A 41 5.90 1.43 2.10
N LEU A 42 5.63 1.31 0.79
CA LEU A 42 4.48 0.58 0.30
C LEU A 42 4.69 -0.93 0.41
N HIS A 43 3.69 -1.66 0.89
CA HIS A 43 3.70 -3.13 0.91
C HIS A 43 3.03 -3.66 -0.36
N ASN A 44 3.80 -3.79 -1.44
CA ASN A 44 3.35 -4.34 -2.71
C ASN A 44 4.49 -5.07 -3.45
N THR A 45 4.17 -5.74 -4.56
CA THR A 45 5.12 -6.55 -5.34
C THR A 45 6.19 -5.75 -6.08
N GLY A 46 6.00 -4.42 -6.23
CA GLY A 46 7.00 -3.51 -6.75
C GLY A 46 8.05 -3.08 -5.71
N THR A 47 7.81 -3.32 -4.42
CA THR A 47 8.76 -2.98 -3.36
C THR A 47 9.83 -4.08 -3.24
N PRO A 48 11.11 -3.80 -3.53
CA PRO A 48 12.13 -4.84 -3.68
C PRO A 48 12.35 -5.74 -2.45
N LYS A 49 12.02 -5.26 -1.25
CA LYS A 49 12.22 -5.99 0.01
C LYS A 49 11.05 -6.90 0.38
N GLU A 50 9.84 -6.66 -0.13
CA GLU A 50 8.64 -7.38 0.31
C GLU A 50 8.66 -8.86 -0.11
N TYR A 51 8.94 -9.13 -1.38
CA TYR A 51 8.98 -10.51 -1.88
C TYR A 51 10.08 -11.36 -1.21
N PRO A 52 11.35 -10.91 -1.12
CA PRO A 52 12.38 -11.67 -0.43
C PRO A 52 12.04 -11.98 1.04
N ASN A 53 11.45 -11.01 1.76
CA ASN A 53 11.04 -11.22 3.14
C ASN A 53 10.02 -12.36 3.25
N ILE A 54 9.04 -12.39 2.35
CA ILE A 54 8.01 -13.43 2.33
C ILE A 54 8.61 -14.76 1.89
N ALA A 55 9.38 -14.80 0.81
CA ALA A 55 10.03 -16.00 0.32
C ALA A 55 10.94 -16.67 1.36
N MET A 56 11.61 -15.90 2.22
CA MET A 56 12.45 -16.42 3.30
C MET A 56 11.67 -16.97 4.50
N MET A 57 10.39 -16.62 4.64
CA MET A 57 9.52 -17.15 5.71
C MET A 57 8.87 -18.49 5.34
N HIS A 58 8.95 -18.89 4.07
CA HIS A 58 8.32 -20.11 3.56
C HIS A 58 9.36 -21.13 3.07
N PRO A 59 8.99 -22.43 3.02
CA PRO A 59 9.79 -23.47 2.38
C PRO A 59 10.21 -23.10 0.94
N SER A 60 11.40 -23.53 0.55
CA SER A 60 11.98 -23.22 -0.77
C SER A 60 11.15 -23.71 -1.95
N GLU A 61 10.36 -24.77 -1.74
CA GLU A 61 9.46 -25.41 -2.67
C GLU A 61 8.31 -24.48 -3.09
N GLU A 62 7.97 -23.48 -2.25
CA GLU A 62 6.88 -22.55 -2.48
C GLU A 62 7.32 -21.27 -3.22
N LYS A 63 8.61 -21.12 -3.52
CA LYS A 63 9.16 -19.88 -4.08
C LYS A 63 8.45 -19.45 -5.37
N ASP A 64 8.07 -20.41 -6.20
CA ASP A 64 7.38 -20.19 -7.48
C ASP A 64 5.85 -20.06 -7.33
N THR A 65 5.30 -20.38 -6.16
CA THR A 65 3.85 -20.31 -5.88
C THR A 65 3.46 -19.11 -5.03
N ILE A 66 4.38 -18.51 -4.27
CA ILE A 66 4.12 -17.35 -3.40
C ILE A 66 3.63 -16.12 -4.19
N MET A 67 4.07 -15.98 -5.45
CA MET A 67 3.58 -14.94 -6.36
C MET A 67 2.98 -15.55 -7.62
N GLU A 68 1.72 -15.20 -7.90
CA GLU A 68 1.10 -15.51 -9.18
C GLU A 68 0.75 -14.18 -9.90
N LYS A 69 1.23 -13.99 -11.13
CA LYS A 69 0.92 -12.81 -11.97
C LYS A 69 1.20 -11.46 -11.29
N ASP A 70 2.36 -11.33 -10.65
CA ASP A 70 2.78 -10.13 -9.91
C ASP A 70 1.84 -9.75 -8.75
N GLN A 71 1.03 -10.70 -8.28
CA GLN A 71 0.22 -10.57 -7.08
C GLN A 71 0.73 -11.55 -6.05
N LEU A 72 1.03 -11.03 -4.87
CA LEU A 72 1.23 -11.87 -3.71
C LEU A 72 -0.09 -12.58 -3.41
N LEU A 73 -0.05 -13.89 -3.25
CA LEU A 73 -1.21 -14.64 -2.76
C LEU A 73 -1.58 -14.08 -1.37
N GLY A 74 -2.72 -13.37 -1.28
CA GLY A 74 -3.37 -13.10 0.01
C GLY A 74 -3.44 -11.66 0.51
N LEU A 75 -3.06 -10.66 -0.28
CA LEU A 75 -3.36 -9.26 0.07
C LEU A 75 -4.89 -9.06 0.15
N GLY A 76 -5.45 -9.24 1.34
CA GLY A 76 -6.88 -9.09 1.65
C GLY A 76 -7.64 -10.38 2.03
N GLY A 77 -7.01 -11.55 2.00
CA GLY A 77 -7.71 -12.83 2.25
C GLY A 77 -7.35 -13.48 3.59
N TYR A 78 -8.33 -13.63 4.49
CA TYR A 78 -8.17 -14.47 5.70
C TYR A 78 -7.74 -15.91 5.37
N ALA A 79 -8.11 -16.39 4.18
CA ALA A 79 -7.83 -17.74 3.71
C ALA A 79 -6.34 -18.12 3.72
N LEU A 80 -5.43 -17.14 3.57
CA LEU A 80 -3.98 -17.34 3.50
C LEU A 80 -3.24 -16.88 4.76
N LYS A 81 -3.99 -16.49 5.79
CA LYS A 81 -3.45 -16.16 7.12
C LYS A 81 -3.62 -17.30 8.11
N LEU A 82 -4.56 -18.20 7.83
CA LEU A 82 -4.97 -19.28 8.72
C LEU A 82 -4.56 -20.61 8.09
N PRO A 83 -4.25 -21.65 8.90
CA PRO A 83 -4.02 -23.01 8.42
C PRO A 83 -5.10 -23.47 7.44
N ALA A 84 -4.71 -24.26 6.43
CA ALA A 84 -5.61 -24.70 5.37
C ALA A 84 -6.83 -25.44 5.93
N GLU A 85 -6.64 -26.26 6.98
CA GLU A 85 -7.69 -26.99 7.68
C GLU A 85 -8.69 -26.02 8.32
N PHE A 86 -8.19 -24.99 9.00
CA PHE A 86 -9.03 -24.00 9.66
C PHE A 86 -9.83 -23.18 8.65
N SER A 87 -9.18 -22.67 7.61
CA SER A 87 -9.84 -21.94 6.52
C SER A 87 -10.92 -22.81 5.88
N THR A 88 -10.61 -24.08 5.60
CA THR A 88 -11.53 -25.03 5.00
C THR A 88 -12.78 -25.22 5.86
N GLU A 89 -12.63 -25.49 7.16
CA GLU A 89 -13.75 -25.64 8.10
C GLU A 89 -14.58 -24.34 8.23
N LEU A 90 -13.92 -23.18 8.30
CA LEU A 90 -14.59 -21.89 8.40
C LEU A 90 -15.43 -21.60 7.14
N PHE A 91 -14.85 -21.76 5.95
CA PHE A 91 -15.53 -21.49 4.69
C PHE A 91 -16.58 -22.56 4.34
N PHE A 92 -16.47 -23.78 4.85
CA PHE A 92 -17.50 -24.81 4.70
C PHE A 92 -18.82 -24.44 5.40
N LYS A 93 -18.76 -23.62 6.46
CA LYS A 93 -19.94 -23.14 7.20
C LYS A 93 -20.64 -21.98 6.50
N LEU A 94 -20.02 -21.34 5.49
CA LEU A 94 -20.68 -20.28 4.73
C LEU A 94 -21.82 -20.83 3.86
N PRO A 95 -22.92 -20.08 3.70
CA PRO A 95 -23.98 -20.40 2.75
C PRO A 95 -23.42 -20.63 1.35
N ARG A 96 -23.96 -21.60 0.59
CA ARG A 96 -23.42 -22.02 -0.71
C ARG A 96 -23.26 -20.86 -1.71
N GLY A 97 -24.12 -19.84 -1.65
CA GLY A 97 -24.04 -18.65 -2.50
C GLY A 97 -22.96 -17.62 -2.09
N LEU A 98 -22.37 -17.77 -0.90
CA LEU A 98 -21.32 -16.89 -0.36
C LEU A 98 -19.95 -17.59 -0.30
N ARG A 99 -19.84 -18.83 -0.80
CA ARG A 99 -18.57 -19.56 -0.86
C ARG A 99 -17.75 -19.04 -2.04
N PRO A 100 -16.60 -18.38 -1.82
CA PRO A 100 -15.75 -17.99 -2.93
C PRO A 100 -15.23 -19.25 -3.60
N GLN A 101 -15.40 -19.40 -4.93
CA GLN A 101 -14.87 -20.55 -5.67
C GLN A 101 -13.35 -20.72 -5.44
N HIS A 102 -12.62 -19.61 -5.35
CA HIS A 102 -11.18 -19.61 -5.06
C HIS A 102 -10.80 -20.17 -3.68
N CYS A 103 -11.71 -20.14 -2.70
CA CYS A 103 -11.44 -20.71 -1.37
C CYS A 103 -11.47 -22.24 -1.35
N ARG A 104 -12.14 -22.89 -2.32
CA ARG A 104 -12.20 -24.36 -2.39
C ARG A 104 -10.93 -24.97 -2.96
N ASP A 105 -10.47 -24.45 -4.09
CA ASP A 105 -9.38 -25.09 -4.84
C ASP A 105 -8.02 -24.43 -4.52
N GLY A 106 -7.99 -23.11 -4.29
CA GLY A 106 -6.76 -22.37 -4.03
C GLY A 106 -6.22 -22.57 -2.62
N THR A 107 -7.09 -22.59 -1.61
CA THR A 107 -6.64 -22.70 -0.20
C THR A 107 -5.94 -24.01 0.07
N ARG A 108 -6.33 -25.13 -0.54
CA ARG A 108 -5.67 -26.42 -0.23
C ARG A 108 -4.34 -26.60 -0.96
N TYR A 109 -4.22 -26.00 -2.15
CA TYR A 109 -3.03 -26.17 -2.99
C TYR A 109 -1.93 -25.15 -2.68
N TYR A 110 -2.31 -23.90 -2.35
CA TYR A 110 -1.36 -22.81 -2.15
C TYR A 110 -1.16 -22.37 -0.70
N ASN A 111 -1.90 -22.95 0.26
CA ASN A 111 -1.77 -22.62 1.69
C ASN A 111 -0.98 -23.71 2.43
N VAL A 112 0.26 -23.92 2.02
CA VAL A 112 1.14 -24.97 2.55
C VAL A 112 1.72 -24.57 3.92
N ALA A 113 2.23 -23.34 4.04
CA ALA A 113 2.86 -22.82 5.25
C ALA A 113 2.38 -21.39 5.61
N PRO A 114 1.10 -21.18 5.98
CA PRO A 114 0.63 -19.86 6.41
C PRO A 114 1.36 -19.33 7.65
N PRO A 115 1.40 -17.99 7.86
CA PRO A 115 0.69 -16.96 7.10
C PRO A 115 1.52 -16.36 5.94
N TYR A 116 0.88 -16.20 4.77
CA TYR A 116 1.50 -15.53 3.61
C TYR A 116 1.40 -14.01 3.67
N VAL A 117 0.47 -13.49 4.49
CA VAL A 117 0.25 -12.05 4.65
C VAL A 117 0.31 -11.68 6.12
N LEU A 118 1.29 -10.86 6.44
CA LEU A 118 1.46 -10.27 7.75
C LEU A 118 0.59 -9.02 7.91
N ASN A 119 0.07 -8.81 9.12
CA ASN A 119 -0.57 -7.56 9.53
C ASN A 119 0.43 -6.63 10.24
N SER A 120 1.73 -6.85 10.07
CA SER A 120 2.74 -5.97 10.66
C SER A 120 2.75 -4.68 9.86
N SER A 121 2.42 -3.57 10.51
CA SER A 121 2.59 -2.25 9.93
C SER A 121 4.07 -1.87 9.93
N SER A 122 4.44 -0.93 9.05
CA SER A 122 5.71 -0.23 9.11
C SER A 122 5.49 1.14 9.75
N PRO A 123 5.79 1.32 11.05
CA PRO A 123 5.70 2.62 11.70
C PRO A 123 6.87 3.50 11.29
N GLN A 124 6.59 4.78 11.07
CA GLN A 124 7.56 5.83 10.82
C GLN A 124 7.28 7.00 11.76
N PHE A 125 8.35 7.50 12.38
CA PHE A 125 8.32 8.69 13.22
C PHE A 125 8.76 9.90 12.40
N ILE A 126 8.04 11.01 12.57
CA ILE A 126 8.30 12.27 11.88
C ILE A 126 8.28 13.39 12.93
N ASN A 127 9.34 14.19 12.95
CA ASN A 127 9.44 15.38 13.77
C ASN A 127 8.81 16.57 13.03
N LEU A 128 7.66 17.04 13.50
CA LEU A 128 6.92 18.15 12.90
C LEU A 128 7.54 19.51 13.23
N VAL A 129 8.39 19.62 14.26
CA VAL A 129 9.05 20.88 14.63
C VAL A 129 9.82 21.47 13.45
N GLN A 130 10.46 20.61 12.65
CA GLN A 130 11.24 21.02 11.47
C GLN A 130 10.35 21.49 10.31
N LEU A 131 9.08 21.07 10.31
CA LEU A 131 8.13 21.33 9.24
C LEU A 131 7.20 22.50 9.55
N ARG A 132 7.14 22.96 10.81
CA ARG A 132 6.34 24.13 11.25
C ARG A 132 6.56 25.41 10.43
N PRO A 133 7.78 25.74 9.95
CA PRO A 133 7.96 26.93 9.11
C PRO A 133 7.22 26.84 7.77
N HIS A 134 6.92 25.63 7.31
CA HIS A 134 6.31 25.36 6.01
C HIS A 134 4.82 25.11 6.20
N LYS A 135 3.97 25.60 5.30
CA LYS A 135 2.53 25.28 5.29
C LYS A 135 2.32 23.83 4.84
N SER A 136 2.58 22.90 5.75
CA SER A 136 2.55 21.47 5.47
C SER A 136 1.15 20.89 5.62
N THR A 137 0.74 20.05 4.68
CA THR A 137 -0.53 19.32 4.66
C THR A 137 -0.26 17.82 4.57
N LEU A 138 -0.86 17.04 5.46
CA LEU A 138 -0.82 15.58 5.40
C LEU A 138 -1.94 15.06 4.49
N VAL A 139 -1.58 14.33 3.43
CA VAL A 139 -2.52 13.78 2.47
C VAL A 139 -2.49 12.26 2.55
N LEU A 140 -3.66 11.65 2.71
CA LEU A 140 -3.82 10.20 2.75
C LEU A 140 -4.63 9.75 1.54
N TYR A 141 -4.12 8.77 0.80
CA TYR A 141 -4.83 8.21 -0.34
C TYR A 141 -4.60 6.70 -0.50
N THR A 142 -5.48 6.09 -1.29
CA THR A 142 -5.37 4.67 -1.66
C THR A 142 -4.66 4.51 -2.98
N ARG A 143 -4.25 3.27 -3.31
CA ARG A 143 -3.69 2.87 -4.60
C ARG A 143 -4.43 3.38 -5.85
N GLY A 144 -5.70 3.76 -5.72
CA GLY A 144 -6.44 4.39 -6.80
C GLY A 144 -5.71 5.60 -7.40
N VAL A 145 -5.12 6.47 -6.57
CA VAL A 145 -4.37 7.64 -7.04
C VAL A 145 -3.11 7.21 -7.79
N ASP A 146 -2.34 6.28 -7.25
CA ASP A 146 -1.16 5.73 -7.93
C ASP A 146 -1.53 5.15 -9.30
N THR A 147 -2.69 4.52 -9.41
CA THR A 147 -3.18 3.92 -10.66
C THR A 147 -3.56 4.99 -11.69
N ILE A 148 -4.12 6.13 -11.24
CA ILE A 148 -4.45 7.27 -12.10
C ILE A 148 -3.16 7.92 -12.61
N VAL A 149 -2.22 8.25 -11.69
CA VAL A 149 -0.97 8.95 -12.03
C VAL A 149 -0.08 8.10 -12.94
N ASN A 150 0.07 6.81 -12.64
CA ASN A 150 0.93 5.92 -13.41
C ASN A 150 0.33 5.46 -14.76
N GLY A 151 -0.90 5.89 -15.04
CA GLY A 151 -1.72 5.42 -16.15
C GLY A 151 -2.20 3.97 -15.94
N ASN A 152 -3.40 3.67 -16.44
CA ASN A 152 -3.99 2.33 -16.34
C ASN A 152 -2.98 1.28 -16.86
N ALA A 153 -2.60 0.31 -16.00
CA ALA A 153 -1.54 -0.66 -16.28
C ALA A 153 -1.78 -1.49 -17.57
N THR A 154 -3.02 -1.51 -18.06
CA THR A 154 -3.43 -2.13 -19.33
C THR A 154 -2.99 -1.38 -20.59
N ILE A 155 -2.77 -0.06 -20.54
CA ILE A 155 -2.35 0.75 -21.71
C ILE A 155 -0.81 0.87 -21.78
N SER A 156 -0.14 0.84 -20.63
CA SER A 156 1.28 1.22 -20.49
C SER A 156 2.31 0.12 -20.78
N ARG A 157 1.92 -1.10 -21.19
CA ARG A 157 2.89 -2.16 -21.55
C ARG A 157 3.78 -1.80 -22.76
N ARG A 158 3.44 -0.77 -23.52
CA ARG A 158 4.16 -0.35 -24.74
C ARG A 158 5.01 0.91 -24.60
N VAL A 159 4.89 1.65 -23.51
CA VAL A 159 5.71 2.86 -23.31
C VAL A 159 6.89 2.45 -22.43
N LYS A 160 8.08 2.40 -23.04
CA LYS A 160 9.38 2.27 -22.35
C LYS A 160 9.42 3.21 -21.15
N LYS A 161 10.19 2.85 -20.11
CA LYS A 161 10.55 3.64 -18.92
C LYS A 161 10.92 5.11 -19.24
N LEU A 162 9.94 5.94 -19.61
CA LEU A 162 10.00 7.37 -19.42
C LEU A 162 9.70 7.59 -17.95
N ASP A 163 10.46 8.48 -17.30
CA ASP A 163 10.32 8.83 -15.89
C ASP A 163 8.86 9.07 -15.55
N LYS A 164 8.23 8.05 -14.96
CA LYS A 164 6.86 8.17 -14.49
C LYS A 164 6.90 9.13 -13.31
N PRO A 165 6.07 10.17 -13.30
CA PRO A 165 6.05 11.08 -12.18
C PRO A 165 5.66 10.32 -10.92
N ASP A 166 6.39 10.55 -9.83
CA ASP A 166 6.07 9.99 -8.53
C ASP A 166 4.69 10.51 -8.07
N PRO A 167 3.72 9.64 -7.76
CA PRO A 167 2.41 10.05 -7.27
C PRO A 167 2.46 11.01 -6.08
N ALA A 168 3.45 10.88 -5.19
CA ALA A 168 3.61 11.80 -4.07
C ALA A 168 3.95 13.22 -4.55
N THR A 169 4.85 13.36 -5.52
CA THR A 169 5.19 14.65 -6.13
C THR A 169 3.99 15.29 -6.80
N VAL A 170 3.21 14.53 -7.58
CA VAL A 170 2.00 15.04 -8.28
C VAL A 170 0.97 15.54 -7.27
N VAL A 171 0.71 14.77 -6.22
CA VAL A 171 -0.23 15.16 -5.16
C VAL A 171 0.27 16.40 -4.41
N GLY A 172 1.57 16.47 -4.09
CA GLY A 172 2.16 17.65 -3.46
C GLY A 172 2.01 18.92 -4.30
N GLN A 173 2.27 18.82 -5.60
CA GLN A 173 2.05 19.92 -6.54
C GLN A 173 0.59 20.36 -6.59
N LEU A 174 -0.37 19.42 -6.64
CA LEU A 174 -1.80 19.73 -6.67
C LEU A 174 -2.31 20.39 -5.39
N VAL A 175 -1.75 20.04 -4.24
CA VAL A 175 -2.15 20.62 -2.95
C VAL A 175 -1.48 21.98 -2.71
N GLY A 176 -0.24 22.16 -3.17
CA GLY A 176 0.50 23.41 -3.05
C GLY A 176 0.17 24.45 -4.12
N SER A 177 -0.39 24.06 -5.27
CA SER A 177 -0.86 25.04 -6.26
C SER A 177 -2.18 25.66 -5.80
N GLN A 178 -2.30 26.98 -5.88
CA GLN A 178 -3.59 27.64 -5.77
C GLN A 178 -4.52 27.01 -6.82
N VAL A 179 -5.52 26.27 -6.36
CA VAL A 179 -6.57 25.78 -7.24
C VAL A 179 -7.21 27.01 -7.86
N ASP A 180 -7.11 27.11 -9.19
CA ASP A 180 -7.68 28.21 -9.96
C ASP A 180 -9.16 28.39 -9.54
N GLU A 181 -9.50 29.55 -8.98
CA GLU A 181 -10.83 29.85 -8.42
C GLU A 181 -11.95 29.69 -9.46
N THR A 182 -11.59 29.55 -10.75
CA THR A 182 -12.51 29.25 -11.85
C THR A 182 -13.11 27.84 -11.83
N PHE A 183 -12.61 26.93 -10.98
CA PHE A 183 -13.12 25.56 -10.85
C PHE A 183 -14.00 25.30 -9.61
N ILE A 184 -14.31 26.32 -8.80
CA ILE A 184 -15.20 26.24 -7.62
C ILE A 184 -16.56 26.88 -7.91
#